data_AF-A0A0F9R275-F1
#
_entry.id   AF-A0A0F9R275-F1
#
_cell.length_a   1.000
_cell.length_b   1.000
_cell.length_c   1.000
_cell.angle_alpha   90.00
_cell.angle_beta   90.00
_cell.angle_gamma   90.00
#
_symmetry.space_group_name_H-M   'P 1'
#
loop_
_entity.id
_entity.type
_entity.pdbx_description
1 polymer ?
#
loop_
_entity_poly.entity_id
_entity_poly.type
_entity_poly.pdbx_seq_one_letter_code
_entity_poly.pdbx_strand_id
1 'polypeptide(L)'
;MRWMTVRSIQNYSKTPEGALRTSIRHHRQILNATLEELSKGLLNEKVSCSHIYCGLCFYHDRYRDNCQTCLLSDINVLCCWEWWTLAPVLEIFRDNPTKTNHTKVKRAERKLIKRMESLL
;
A
#
# COMPACT_ATOMS: atom_id res chain seq x y z
N MET A 1 12.92 4.24 -11.16
CA MET A 1 11.67 3.47 -11.40
C MET A 1 10.49 4.39 -11.81
N ARG A 2 9.56 3.99 -12.70
CA ARG A 2 8.30 4.73 -12.97
C ARG A 2 7.21 4.28 -11.99
N TRP A 3 6.90 5.12 -11.02
CA TRP A 3 5.91 4.82 -9.97
C TRP A 3 4.47 4.79 -10.50
N MET A 4 3.73 3.75 -10.13
CA MET A 4 2.27 3.79 -10.14
C MET A 4 1.82 4.55 -8.90
N THR A 5 0.87 5.46 -9.07
CA THR A 5 0.29 6.23 -7.96
C THR A 5 -0.99 5.58 -7.49
N VAL A 6 -1.38 5.83 -6.24
CA VAL A 6 -2.69 5.41 -5.72
C VAL A 6 -3.84 5.92 -6.60
N ARG A 7 -3.74 7.15 -7.14
CA ARG A 7 -4.71 7.69 -8.12
C ARG A 7 -4.75 6.88 -9.42
N SER A 8 -3.63 6.32 -9.86
CA SER A 8 -3.63 5.43 -11.03
C SER A 8 -4.38 4.12 -10.77
N ILE A 9 -4.41 3.63 -9.52
CA ILE A 9 -5.20 2.44 -9.16
C ILE A 9 -6.68 2.68 -9.48
N GLN A 10 -7.26 3.82 -9.09
CA GLN A 10 -8.65 4.15 -9.44
C GLN A 10 -8.92 4.14 -10.95
N ASN A 11 -8.00 4.67 -11.75
CA ASN A 11 -8.21 4.78 -13.20
C ASN A 11 -8.07 3.45 -13.95
N TYR A 12 -7.24 2.52 -13.45
CA TYR A 12 -7.01 1.22 -14.08
C TYR A 12 -7.96 0.12 -13.59
N SER A 13 -8.63 0.34 -12.46
CA SER A 13 -9.47 -0.68 -11.82
C SER A 13 -10.91 -0.53 -12.27
N LYS A 14 -11.32 -1.28 -13.29
CA LYS A 14 -12.73 -1.38 -13.70
C LYS A 14 -13.49 -2.50 -12.99
N THR A 15 -12.76 -3.41 -12.33
CA THR A 15 -13.27 -4.57 -11.59
C THR A 15 -12.52 -4.74 -10.26
N PRO A 16 -13.10 -5.43 -9.26
CA PRO A 16 -12.41 -5.74 -8.01
C PRO A 16 -11.08 -6.49 -8.21
N GLU A 17 -11.07 -7.47 -9.12
CA GLU A 17 -9.84 -8.20 -9.48
C GLU A 17 -8.79 -7.28 -10.11
N GLY A 18 -9.20 -6.36 -10.98
CA GLY A 18 -8.32 -5.34 -11.56
C GLY A 18 -7.72 -4.41 -10.50
N ALA A 19 -8.51 -4.03 -9.49
CA ALA A 19 -8.04 -3.25 -8.34
C ALA A 19 -7.00 -3.99 -7.52
N LEU A 20 -7.25 -5.27 -7.27
CA LEU A 20 -6.34 -6.14 -6.54
C LEU A 20 -5.01 -6.32 -7.28
N ARG A 21 -5.03 -6.66 -8.57
CA ARG A 21 -3.82 -6.80 -9.41
C ARG A 21 -3.02 -5.50 -9.48
N THR A 22 -3.70 -4.36 -9.62
CA THR A 22 -3.05 -3.04 -9.72
C THR A 22 -2.43 -2.64 -8.38
N SER A 23 -3.08 -2.96 -7.27
CA SER A 23 -2.55 -2.70 -5.92
C SER A 23 -1.34 -3.58 -5.60
N ILE A 24 -1.38 -4.89 -5.94
CA ILE A 24 -0.22 -5.78 -5.84
C ILE A 24 0.96 -5.21 -6.62
N ARG A 25 0.72 -4.71 -7.85
CA ARG A 25 1.77 -4.12 -8.67
C ARG A 25 2.39 -2.89 -8.01
N HIS A 26 1.59 -2.00 -7.43
CA HIS A 26 2.06 -0.85 -6.69
C HIS A 26 2.93 -1.25 -5.49
N HIS A 27 2.44 -2.18 -4.66
CA HIS A 27 3.18 -2.66 -3.48
C HIS A 27 4.49 -3.38 -3.85
N ARG A 28 4.51 -4.12 -4.97
CA ARG A 28 5.76 -4.69 -5.50
C ARG A 28 6.78 -3.61 -5.91
N GLN A 29 6.35 -2.44 -6.38
CA GLN A 29 7.27 -1.32 -6.65
C GLN A 29 7.91 -0.82 -5.36
N ILE A 30 7.13 -0.69 -4.28
CA ILE A 30 7.63 -0.31 -2.95
C ILE A 30 8.62 -1.35 -2.43
N LEU A 31 8.28 -2.64 -2.49
CA LEU A 31 9.13 -3.74 -2.05
C LEU A 31 10.49 -3.77 -2.79
N ASN A 32 10.46 -3.53 -4.10
CA ASN A 32 11.63 -3.61 -4.97
C ASN A 32 12.44 -2.30 -5.00
N ALA A 33 11.91 -1.20 -4.49
CA ALA A 33 12.62 0.07 -4.45
C ALA A 33 13.93 -0.06 -3.67
N THR A 34 14.93 0.68 -4.14
CA THR A 34 16.11 1.00 -3.34
C THR A 34 15.74 1.97 -2.21
N LEU A 35 16.63 2.12 -1.23
CA LEU A 35 16.42 3.06 -0.12
C LEU A 35 16.19 4.48 -0.65
N GLU A 36 17.04 4.91 -1.59
CA GLU A 36 16.94 6.23 -2.20
C GLU A 36 15.65 6.41 -3.01
N GLU A 37 15.27 5.41 -3.81
CA GLU A 37 14.03 5.44 -4.58
C GLU A 37 12.80 5.52 -3.68
N LEU A 38 12.77 4.77 -2.57
CA LEU A 38 11.66 4.80 -1.62
C LEU A 38 11.56 6.15 -0.93
N SER A 39 12.68 6.70 -0.43
CA SER A 39 12.70 8.03 0.17
C SER A 39 12.19 9.10 -0.80
N LYS A 40 12.66 9.08 -2.05
CA LYS A 40 12.17 9.98 -3.10
C LYS A 40 10.71 9.72 -3.44
N GLY A 41 10.26 8.47 -3.48
CA GLY A 41 8.88 8.09 -3.75
C GLY A 41 7.90 8.61 -2.70
N LEU A 42 8.32 8.60 -1.44
CA LEU A 42 7.55 9.12 -0.30
C LEU A 42 7.44 10.64 -0.30
N LEU A 43 8.55 11.34 -0.51
CA LEU A 43 8.57 12.81 -0.60
C LEU A 43 7.70 13.34 -1.75
N ASN A 44 7.63 12.58 -2.85
CA ASN A 44 6.83 12.93 -4.03
C ASN A 44 5.39 12.36 -4.00
N GLU A 45 4.95 11.87 -2.83
CA GLU A 45 3.61 11.31 -2.61
C GLU A 45 3.24 10.19 -3.61
N LYS A 46 4.25 9.48 -4.14
CA LYS A 46 4.05 8.34 -5.03
C LYS A 46 3.69 7.09 -4.24
N VAL A 47 4.19 6.99 -3.01
CA VAL A 47 3.85 5.99 -2.01
C VAL A 47 3.07 6.73 -0.93
N SER A 48 1.82 6.35 -0.70
CA SER A 48 0.99 7.05 0.29
C SER A 48 1.31 6.54 1.69
N CYS A 49 1.91 7.40 2.53
CA CYS A 49 1.99 7.18 3.98
C CYS A 49 0.83 7.81 4.74
N SER A 50 0.27 8.89 4.20
CA SER A 50 -0.66 9.78 4.88
C SER A 50 -2.12 9.42 4.66
N HIS A 51 -2.41 8.47 3.78
CA HIS A 51 -3.77 7.99 3.56
C HIS A 51 -3.93 6.64 4.24
N ILE A 52 -5.06 6.48 4.91
CA ILE A 52 -5.47 5.32 5.72
C ILE A 52 -5.62 4.02 4.88
N TYR A 53 -5.16 3.99 3.63
CA TYR A 53 -5.57 2.98 2.65
C TYR A 53 -4.44 2.48 1.73
N CYS A 54 -4.38 1.17 1.53
CA CYS A 54 -3.47 0.44 0.63
C CYS A 54 -3.80 0.55 -0.88
N GLY A 55 -4.55 1.57 -1.29
CA GLY A 55 -5.06 1.73 -2.67
C GLY A 55 -6.26 0.84 -3.04
N LEU A 56 -6.43 -0.32 -2.40
CA LEU A 56 -7.64 -1.17 -2.54
C LEU A 56 -8.87 -0.53 -1.89
N CYS A 57 -8.77 0.06 -0.69
CA CYS A 57 -9.93 0.75 -0.10
C CYS A 57 -10.31 2.01 -0.90
N PHE A 58 -9.36 2.62 -1.61
CA PHE A 58 -9.61 3.79 -2.47
C PHE A 58 -10.42 3.43 -3.74
N TYR A 59 -10.44 2.15 -4.14
CA TYR A 59 -11.35 1.64 -5.17
C TYR A 59 -12.76 1.39 -4.63
N HIS A 60 -12.86 0.85 -3.41
CA HIS A 60 -14.12 0.41 -2.82
C HIS A 60 -14.93 1.52 -2.15
N ASP A 61 -14.32 2.65 -1.77
CA ASP A 61 -15.05 3.79 -1.21
C ASP A 61 -14.58 5.13 -1.81
N ARG A 62 -15.51 5.88 -2.41
CA ARG A 62 -15.28 7.27 -2.84
C ARG A 62 -15.30 8.24 -1.66
N TYR A 63 -15.73 7.80 -0.47
CA TYR A 63 -15.88 8.65 0.71
C TYR A 63 -15.28 7.99 1.96
N ARG A 64 -14.14 8.54 2.39
CA ARG A 64 -13.68 8.62 3.79
C ARG A 64 -13.88 7.40 4.69
N ASP A 65 -12.76 6.75 4.98
CA ASP A 65 -12.44 6.09 6.25
C ASP A 65 -13.04 4.71 6.51
N ASN A 66 -13.70 4.10 5.51
CA ASN A 66 -14.33 2.80 5.70
C ASN A 66 -13.84 1.75 4.70
N CYS A 67 -12.95 0.84 5.12
CA CYS A 67 -12.58 -0.32 4.30
C CYS A 67 -13.57 -1.49 4.43
N GLN A 68 -14.78 -1.31 4.99
CA GLN A 68 -15.75 -2.41 5.21
C GLN A 68 -16.09 -3.22 3.94
N THR A 69 -15.97 -2.61 2.76
CA THR A 69 -16.24 -3.26 1.46
C THR A 69 -14.96 -3.75 0.77
N CYS A 70 -13.79 -3.56 1.39
CA CYS A 70 -12.52 -4.05 0.87
C CYS A 70 -12.42 -5.57 1.03
N LEU A 71 -11.93 -6.24 -0.02
CA LEU A 71 -11.68 -7.70 -0.02
C LEU A 71 -10.69 -8.16 1.07
N LEU A 72 -9.89 -7.23 1.60
CA LEU A 72 -8.92 -7.48 2.67
C LEU A 72 -9.47 -7.13 4.05
N SER A 73 -10.68 -6.58 4.18
CA SER A 73 -11.18 -6.11 5.47
C SER A 73 -11.29 -7.25 6.48
N ASP A 74 -10.73 -7.05 7.67
CA ASP A 74 -10.98 -7.93 8.81
C ASP A 74 -12.06 -7.27 9.67
N ILE A 75 -13.05 -8.05 10.11
CA ILE A 75 -14.28 -7.58 10.79
C ILE A 75 -14.00 -6.66 12.00
N ASN A 76 -12.80 -6.74 12.59
CA ASN A 76 -12.43 -6.03 13.82
C ASN A 76 -11.54 -4.78 13.60
N VAL A 77 -11.12 -4.50 12.37
CA VAL A 77 -10.22 -3.37 12.07
C VAL A 77 -10.70 -2.62 10.83
N LEU A 78 -10.69 -1.29 10.90
CA LEU A 78 -11.12 -0.38 9.82
C LEU A 78 -10.33 -0.56 8.49
N CYS A 79 -9.31 -1.43 8.47
CA CYS A 79 -8.51 -1.89 7.33
C CYS A 79 -7.87 -3.26 7.65
N CYS A 80 -7.20 -3.92 6.71
CA CYS A 80 -6.52 -5.20 6.98
C CYS A 80 -5.34 -5.07 7.96
N TRP A 81 -5.07 -6.12 8.73
CA TRP A 81 -3.97 -6.13 9.70
C TRP A 81 -2.60 -5.85 9.06
N GLU A 82 -2.35 -6.32 7.84
CA GLU A 82 -1.09 -6.08 7.14
C GLU A 82 -0.87 -4.60 6.82
N TRP A 83 -1.93 -3.86 6.46
CA TRP A 83 -1.84 -2.43 6.22
C TRP A 83 -1.63 -1.66 7.53
N TRP A 84 -2.36 -2.04 8.60
CA TRP A 84 -2.15 -1.51 9.95
C TRP A 84 -0.71 -1.68 10.45
N THR A 85 -0.03 -2.73 10.00
CA THR A 85 1.39 -2.95 10.29
C THR A 85 2.31 -2.13 9.39
N LEU A 86 1.96 -1.96 8.11
CA LEU A 86 2.79 -1.29 7.11
C LEU A 86 2.80 0.23 7.27
N ALA A 87 1.63 0.85 7.52
CA ALA A 87 1.51 2.31 7.55
C ALA A 87 2.43 2.97 8.61
N PRO A 88 2.46 2.52 9.88
CA PRO A 88 3.38 3.09 10.87
C PRO A 88 4.86 2.86 10.51
N VAL A 89 5.18 1.74 9.85
CA VAL A 89 6.55 1.44 9.41
C VAL A 89 6.98 2.37 8.28
N LEU A 90 6.06 2.72 7.37
CA LEU A 90 6.30 3.70 6.33
C LEU A 90 6.47 5.12 6.89
N GLU A 91 5.70 5.50 7.92
CA GLU A 91 5.88 6.78 8.63
C GLU A 91 7.26 6.86 9.32
N ILE A 92 7.61 5.83 10.09
CA ILE A 92 8.93 5.73 10.74
C ILE A 92 10.06 5.80 9.71
N PHE A 93 9.89 5.17 8.54
CA PHE A 93 10.87 5.24 7.47
C PHE A 93 10.96 6.64 6.84
N ARG A 94 9.82 7.29 6.60
CA ARG A 94 9.77 8.66 6.05
C ARG A 94 10.56 9.63 6.94
N ASP A 95 10.36 9.53 8.25
CA ASP A 95 10.99 10.44 9.20
C ASP A 95 12.45 10.05 9.50
N ASN A 96 12.83 8.77 9.31
CA ASN A 96 14.18 8.27 9.53
C ASN A 96 14.58 7.15 8.51
N PRO A 97 15.05 7.52 7.30
CA PRO A 97 15.27 6.59 6.19
C PRO A 97 16.59 5.80 6.32
N THR A 98 16.66 4.92 7.30
CA THR A 98 17.81 4.03 7.53
C THR A 98 17.66 2.69 6.79
N LYS A 99 18.77 1.97 6.57
CA LYS A 99 18.74 0.58 6.06
C LYS A 99 17.87 -0.34 6.93
N THR A 100 17.89 -0.13 8.24
CA THR A 100 17.08 -0.89 9.21
C THR A 100 15.58 -0.65 8.98
N ASN A 101 15.15 0.61 8.88
CA ASN A 101 13.75 0.93 8.64
C ASN A 101 13.30 0.51 7.23
N HIS A 102 14.16 0.66 6.22
CA HIS A 102 13.89 0.15 4.88
C HIS A 102 13.62 -1.36 4.87
N THR A 103 14.41 -2.14 5.62
CA THR A 103 14.21 -3.58 5.75
C THR A 103 12.88 -3.92 6.43
N LYS A 104 12.45 -3.12 7.42
CA LYS A 104 11.13 -3.27 8.05
C LYS A 104 10.01 -3.03 7.05
N VAL A 105 10.10 -1.99 6.21
CA VAL A 105 9.13 -1.72 5.12
C VAL A 105 9.05 -2.93 4.21
N LYS A 106 10.19 -3.44 3.71
CA LYS A 106 10.20 -4.63 2.84
C LYS A 106 9.54 -5.85 3.47
N ARG A 107 9.74 -6.07 4.78
CA ARG A 107 9.11 -7.19 5.49
C ARG A 107 7.59 -7.01 5.60
N ALA A 108 7.11 -5.80 5.89
CA ALA A 108 5.69 -5.50 5.97
C ALA A 108 5.02 -5.60 4.58
N GLU A 109 5.65 -5.06 3.55
CA GLU A 109 5.20 -5.16 2.15
C GLU A 109 5.01 -6.61 1.69
N ARG A 110 5.97 -7.50 1.98
CA ARG A 110 5.85 -8.93 1.64
C ARG A 110 4.60 -9.58 2.25
N LYS A 111 4.24 -9.21 3.48
CA LYS A 111 3.04 -9.76 4.14
C LYS A 111 1.77 -9.28 3.44
N LEU A 112 1.67 -7.98 3.18
CA LEU A 112 0.53 -7.38 2.49
C LEU A 112 0.36 -7.94 1.08
N ILE A 113 1.45 -8.04 0.31
CA ILE A 113 1.45 -8.64 -1.03
C ILE A 113 0.99 -10.09 -0.99
N LYS A 114 1.54 -10.90 -0.09
CA LYS A 114 1.13 -12.31 0.06
C LYS A 114 -0.36 -12.43 0.38
N ARG A 115 -0.89 -11.55 1.23
CA ARG A 115 -2.32 -11.53 1.55
C ARG A 115 -3.17 -11.16 0.33
N MET A 116 -2.80 -10.11 -0.41
CA MET A 116 -3.48 -9.74 -1.65
C MET A 116 -3.45 -10.85 -2.71
N GLU A 117 -2.31 -11.52 -2.88
CA GLU A 117 -2.16 -12.63 -3.82
C GLU A 117 -3.02 -13.84 -3.46
N SER A 118 -3.36 -14.04 -2.18
CA SER A 118 -4.26 -15.13 -1.76
C SER A 118 -5.73 -14.94 -2.14
N LEU A 119 -6.09 -13.76 -2.67
CA LEU A 119 -7.43 -13.41 -3.12
C LEU A 119 -7.58 -13.44 -4.66
N LEU A 120 -6.52 -13.80 -5.38
CA LEU A 120 -6.50 -14.00 -6.84
C LEU A 120 -6.51 -15.49 -7.19
#